data_AF-A0A933LKY2-F1
#
_entry.id   AF-A0A933LKY2-F1
#
_cell.length_a   1.000
_cell.length_b   1.000
_cell.length_c   1.000
_cell.angle_alpha   90.00
_cell.angle_beta   90.00
_cell.angle_gamma   90.00
#
_symmetry.space_group_name_H-M   'P 1'
#
loop_
_entity.id
_entity.type
_entity.pdbx_description
1 polymer ?
#
loop_
_entity_poly.entity_id
_entity_poly.type
_entity_poly.pdbx_seq_one_letter_code
_entity_poly.pdbx_strand_id
1 'polypeptide(L)'
;IRYQVNLLTSQLPFLTVFFSEESGLPSDMARRVAREKREYDRTVEKVVREGISDGRFRDLPPTLLVFGLLGMCNWLYKWYDPGGKLAPDEIAAIFTDLLEQGYLSRQGEGQADPLLRTLRRVEKRITRLESRLARRRPAEGERRGTGRKAPRA
;
A
#
# COMPACT_ATOMS: atom_id res chain seq x y z
N ILE A 1 -11.19 -0.80 -8.38
CA ILE A 1 -11.64 -2.14 -8.85
C ILE A 1 -12.13 -2.08 -10.28
N ARG A 2 -13.19 -1.32 -10.60
CA ARG A 2 -13.69 -1.15 -11.98
C ARG A 2 -12.62 -0.85 -13.04
N TYR A 3 -11.74 0.11 -12.77
CA TYR A 3 -10.62 0.41 -13.67
C TYR A 3 -9.70 -0.80 -13.89
N GLN A 4 -9.30 -1.49 -12.82
CA GLN A 4 -8.40 -2.65 -12.91
C GLN A 4 -9.02 -3.79 -13.71
N VAL A 5 -10.29 -4.12 -13.47
CA VAL A 5 -11.00 -5.18 -14.20
C VAL A 5 -11.13 -4.83 -15.68
N ASN A 6 -11.54 -3.60 -16.01
CA ASN A 6 -11.66 -3.16 -17.40
C ASN A 6 -10.29 -3.13 -18.11
N LEU A 7 -9.23 -2.68 -17.44
CA LEU A 7 -7.87 -2.70 -17.99
C LEU A 7 -7.42 -4.14 -18.30
N LEU A 8 -7.60 -5.06 -17.35
CA LEU A 8 -7.18 -6.46 -17.50
C LEU A 8 -7.94 -7.16 -18.65
N THR A 9 -9.24 -6.94 -18.74
CA THR A 9 -10.10 -7.56 -19.76
C THR A 9 -9.90 -6.95 -21.14
N SER A 10 -9.58 -5.65 -21.24
CA SER A 10 -9.31 -4.98 -22.51
C SER A 10 -7.91 -5.27 -23.08
N GLN A 11 -6.98 -5.73 -22.24
CA GLN A 11 -5.58 -6.04 -22.61
C GLN A 11 -5.29 -7.55 -22.45
N LEU A 12 -6.33 -8.38 -22.44
CA LEU A 12 -6.26 -9.78 -22.03
C LEU A 12 -5.15 -10.59 -22.75
N PRO A 13 -5.01 -10.57 -24.09
CA PRO A 13 -3.98 -11.38 -24.77
C PRO A 13 -2.56 -11.03 -24.34
N PHE A 14 -2.25 -9.73 -24.23
CA PHE A 14 -0.94 -9.26 -23.79
C PHE A 14 -0.68 -9.66 -22.33
N LEU A 15 -1.65 -9.44 -21.45
CA LEU A 15 -1.51 -9.72 -20.03
C LEU A 15 -1.44 -11.21 -19.71
N THR A 16 -2.13 -12.06 -20.48
CA THR A 16 -2.02 -13.51 -20.34
C THR A 16 -0.61 -13.99 -20.64
N VAL A 17 0.03 -13.49 -21.70
CA VAL A 17 1.45 -13.79 -21.99
C VAL A 17 2.34 -13.24 -20.87
N PHE A 18 2.17 -11.95 -20.53
CA PHE A 18 2.98 -11.30 -19.50
C PHE A 18 2.95 -12.04 -18.16
N PHE A 19 1.76 -12.36 -17.63
CA PHE A 19 1.64 -13.04 -16.34
C PHE A 19 2.01 -14.53 -16.39
N SER A 20 1.98 -15.16 -17.57
CA SER A 20 2.39 -16.57 -17.69
C SER A 20 3.91 -16.71 -17.83
N GLU A 21 4.57 -15.75 -18.47
CA GLU A 21 6.02 -15.80 -18.76
C GLU A 21 6.87 -14.98 -17.77
N GLU A 22 6.26 -14.26 -16.83
CA GLU A 22 6.98 -13.37 -15.91
C GLU A 22 8.12 -14.08 -15.15
N SER A 23 7.90 -15.33 -14.73
CA SER A 23 8.92 -16.11 -14.01
C SER A 23 10.14 -16.47 -14.87
N GLY A 24 10.02 -16.40 -16.20
CA GLY A 24 11.09 -16.67 -17.16
C GLY A 24 11.87 -15.43 -17.59
N LEU A 25 11.58 -14.24 -17.04
CA LEU A 25 12.25 -13.01 -17.45
C LEU A 25 13.75 -12.99 -17.09
N PRO A 26 14.62 -12.44 -17.96
CA PRO A 26 16.01 -12.16 -17.61
C PRO A 26 16.14 -11.33 -16.33
N SER A 27 17.20 -11.55 -15.55
CA SER A 27 17.32 -11.01 -14.18
C SER A 27 17.23 -9.48 -14.07
N ASP A 28 17.74 -8.74 -15.07
CA ASP A 28 17.64 -7.28 -15.17
C ASP A 28 16.20 -6.82 -15.44
N MET A 29 15.51 -7.48 -16.37
CA MET A 29 14.09 -7.24 -16.66
C MET A 29 13.20 -7.62 -15.48
N ALA A 30 13.40 -8.78 -14.86
CA ALA A 30 12.67 -9.24 -13.68
C ALA A 30 12.79 -8.25 -12.52
N ARG A 31 13.99 -7.71 -12.26
CA ARG A 31 14.21 -6.67 -11.24
C ARG A 31 13.47 -5.38 -11.57
N ARG A 32 13.45 -4.97 -12.83
CA ARG A 32 12.70 -3.80 -13.29
C ARG A 32 11.20 -4.00 -13.12
N VAL A 33 10.63 -5.10 -13.61
CA VAL A 33 9.21 -5.44 -13.45
C VAL A 33 8.81 -5.50 -11.98
N ALA A 34 9.60 -6.17 -11.15
CA ALA A 34 9.34 -6.25 -9.71
C ALA A 34 9.37 -4.87 -9.03
N ARG A 35 10.20 -3.94 -9.49
CA ARG A 35 10.22 -2.56 -8.98
C ARG A 35 8.93 -1.82 -9.34
N GLU A 36 8.51 -1.88 -10.61
CA GLU A 36 7.29 -1.23 -11.08
C GLU A 36 6.05 -1.79 -10.35
N LYS A 37 5.95 -3.12 -10.21
CA LYS A 37 4.87 -3.76 -9.43
C LYS A 37 4.85 -3.30 -7.98
N ARG A 38 6.02 -3.25 -7.32
CA ARG A 38 6.11 -2.75 -5.94
C ARG A 38 5.74 -1.28 -5.81
N GLU A 39 5.94 -0.46 -6.83
CA GLU A 39 5.53 0.95 -6.82
C GLU A 39 4.01 1.08 -6.98
N TYR A 40 3.42 0.29 -7.87
CA TYR A 40 1.99 0.18 -8.01
C TYR A 40 1.32 -0.28 -6.71
N ASP A 41 1.79 -1.38 -6.11
CA ASP A 41 1.26 -1.91 -4.85
C ASP A 41 1.34 -0.87 -3.73
N ARG A 42 2.46 -0.15 -3.61
CA ARG A 42 2.64 0.94 -2.63
C ARG A 42 1.66 2.08 -2.83
N THR A 43 1.32 2.41 -4.07
CA THR A 43 0.34 3.45 -4.39
C THR A 43 -1.05 3.04 -3.92
N VAL A 44 -1.45 1.80 -4.16
CA VAL A 44 -2.74 1.26 -3.68
C VAL A 44 -2.74 1.16 -2.15
N GLU A 45 -1.64 0.70 -1.55
CA GLU A 45 -1.51 0.58 -0.09
C GLU A 45 -1.66 1.92 0.62
N LYS A 46 -1.17 3.01 0.02
CA LYS A 46 -1.34 4.36 0.56
C LYS A 46 -2.83 4.71 0.71
N VAL A 47 -3.65 4.41 -0.31
CA VAL A 47 -5.10 4.66 -0.28
C VAL A 47 -5.78 3.83 0.82
N VAL A 48 -5.39 2.56 0.95
CA VAL A 48 -5.90 1.68 2.03
C VAL A 48 -5.54 2.24 3.41
N ARG A 49 -4.28 2.65 3.62
CA ARG A 49 -3.82 3.24 4.88
C ARG A 49 -4.56 4.52 5.24
N GLU A 50 -4.85 5.36 4.24
CA GLU A 50 -5.66 6.57 4.42
C GLU A 50 -7.09 6.22 4.83
N GLY A 51 -7.73 5.26 4.15
CA GLY A 51 -9.07 4.78 4.51
C GLY A 51 -9.16 4.20 5.93
N ILE A 52 -8.13 3.47 6.37
CA ILE A 52 -8.01 2.96 7.75
C ILE A 52 -7.86 4.13 8.74
N SER A 53 -6.98 5.09 8.43
CA SER A 53 -6.76 6.25 9.29
C SER A 53 -8.00 7.12 9.46
N ASP A 54 -8.84 7.18 8.43
CA ASP A 54 -10.10 7.93 8.42
C ASP A 54 -11.26 7.14 9.05
N GLY A 55 -11.03 5.87 9.41
CA GLY A 55 -12.04 4.97 9.97
C GLY A 55 -13.07 4.48 8.94
N ARG A 56 -12.81 4.68 7.64
CA ARG A 56 -13.65 4.16 6.55
C ARG A 56 -13.41 2.67 6.33
N PHE A 57 -12.16 2.23 6.48
CA PHE A 57 -11.77 0.83 6.40
C PHE A 57 -11.46 0.26 7.78
N ARG A 58 -11.63 -1.05 7.93
CA ARG A 58 -11.26 -1.81 9.13
C ARG A 58 -9.76 -1.76 9.36
N ASP A 59 -9.36 -1.73 10.62
CA ASP A 59 -7.95 -1.71 11.03
C ASP A 59 -7.31 -3.09 10.86
N LEU A 60 -7.05 -3.45 9.60
CA LEU A 60 -6.43 -4.69 9.17
C LEU A 60 -5.08 -4.41 8.50
N PRO A 61 -4.16 -5.40 8.42
CA PRO A 61 -2.87 -5.22 7.76
C PRO A 61 -3.02 -4.70 6.32
N PRO A 62 -2.58 -3.44 6.01
CA PRO A 62 -2.89 -2.80 4.73
C PRO A 62 -2.34 -3.56 3.52
N THR A 63 -1.12 -4.09 3.64
CA THR A 63 -0.48 -4.87 2.59
C THR A 63 -1.29 -6.12 2.24
N LEU A 64 -1.90 -6.78 3.23
CA LEU A 64 -2.73 -7.97 3.00
C LEU A 64 -4.03 -7.61 2.26
N LEU A 65 -4.64 -6.47 2.60
CA LEU A 65 -5.80 -5.95 1.88
C LEU A 65 -5.47 -5.64 0.40
N VAL A 66 -4.31 -5.03 0.15
CA VAL A 66 -3.87 -4.76 -1.22
C VAL A 66 -3.66 -6.06 -2.00
N PHE A 67 -2.98 -7.05 -1.42
CA PHE A 67 -2.75 -8.34 -2.06
C PHE A 67 -4.06 -9.08 -2.36
N GLY A 68 -5.04 -9.04 -1.45
CA GLY A 68 -6.36 -9.61 -1.70
C GLY A 68 -7.09 -8.94 -2.87
N LEU A 69 -7.16 -7.60 -2.86
CA LEU A 69 -7.80 -6.81 -3.91
C LEU A 69 -7.13 -7.02 -5.27
N LEU A 70 -5.80 -6.91 -5.33
CA LEU A 70 -5.05 -7.04 -6.58
C LEU A 70 -5.01 -8.48 -7.07
N GLY A 71 -4.89 -9.46 -6.17
CA GLY A 71 -4.94 -10.88 -6.53
C GLY A 71 -6.28 -11.26 -7.17
N MET A 72 -7.39 -10.81 -6.57
CA MET A 72 -8.75 -11.03 -7.09
C MET A 72 -8.91 -10.47 -8.51
N CYS A 73 -8.45 -9.25 -8.74
CA CYS A 73 -8.52 -8.64 -10.08
C CYS A 73 -7.57 -9.34 -11.05
N ASN A 74 -6.29 -9.45 -10.69
CA ASN A 74 -5.26 -9.94 -11.60
C ASN A 74 -5.56 -11.35 -12.08
N TRP A 75 -6.12 -12.24 -11.26
CA TRP A 75 -6.43 -13.61 -11.65
C TRP A 75 -7.39 -13.73 -12.86
N LEU A 76 -8.09 -12.67 -13.26
CA LEU A 76 -8.91 -12.62 -14.46
C LEU A 76 -8.17 -13.13 -15.72
N TYR A 77 -6.86 -12.89 -15.85
CA TYR A 77 -6.10 -13.32 -17.04
C TYR A 77 -6.13 -14.85 -17.27
N LYS A 78 -6.43 -15.64 -16.24
CA LYS A 78 -6.47 -17.10 -16.30
C LYS A 78 -7.80 -17.67 -16.74
N TRP A 79 -8.92 -17.00 -16.46
CA TRP A 79 -10.25 -17.59 -16.58
C TRP A 79 -11.29 -16.71 -17.24
N TYR A 80 -11.05 -15.40 -17.37
CA TYR A 80 -12.00 -14.51 -18.02
C TYR A 80 -12.12 -14.85 -19.51
N ASP A 81 -13.36 -15.02 -19.96
CA ASP A 81 -13.73 -15.25 -21.34
C ASP A 81 -14.52 -14.05 -21.87
N PRO A 82 -14.01 -13.29 -22.85
CA PRO A 82 -14.73 -12.18 -23.47
C PRO A 82 -16.05 -12.58 -24.13
N GLY A 83 -16.21 -13.84 -24.55
CA GLY A 83 -17.46 -14.41 -25.07
C GLY A 83 -18.36 -15.02 -23.98
N GLY A 84 -17.95 -14.92 -22.72
CA GLY A 84 -18.64 -15.48 -21.58
C GLY A 84 -19.90 -14.71 -21.17
N LYS A 85 -20.56 -15.19 -20.11
CA LYS A 85 -21.86 -14.68 -19.65
C LYS A 85 -21.77 -13.38 -18.83
N LEU A 86 -20.59 -13.02 -18.33
CA LEU A 86 -20.42 -11.89 -17.41
C LEU A 86 -19.58 -10.81 -18.07
N ALA A 87 -20.15 -9.60 -18.17
CA ALA A 87 -19.43 -8.43 -18.63
C ALA A 87 -18.40 -7.96 -17.57
N PRO A 88 -17.30 -7.29 -17.98
CA PRO A 88 -16.29 -6.77 -17.07
C PRO A 88 -16.86 -5.89 -15.95
N ASP A 89 -17.87 -5.08 -16.26
CA ASP A 89 -18.49 -4.18 -15.29
C ASP A 89 -19.34 -4.91 -14.24
N GLU A 90 -19.94 -6.06 -14.59
CA GLU A 90 -20.67 -6.92 -13.66
C GLU A 90 -19.68 -7.60 -12.70
N ILE A 91 -18.59 -8.14 -13.23
CA ILE A 91 -17.50 -8.72 -12.43
C ILE A 91 -16.94 -7.68 -11.47
N ALA A 92 -16.66 -6.46 -11.95
CA ALA A 92 -16.14 -5.41 -11.10
C ALA A 92 -17.13 -4.98 -10.01
N ALA A 93 -18.44 -4.97 -10.28
CA ALA A 93 -19.46 -4.68 -9.29
C ALA A 93 -19.47 -5.76 -8.19
N ILE A 94 -19.47 -7.04 -8.57
CA ILE A 94 -19.44 -8.18 -7.64
C ILE A 94 -18.18 -8.14 -6.77
N PHE A 95 -17.00 -7.92 -7.37
CA PHE A 95 -15.75 -7.80 -6.63
C PHE A 95 -15.75 -6.63 -5.65
N THR A 96 -16.36 -5.50 -6.05
CA THR A 96 -16.48 -4.33 -5.17
C THR A 96 -17.37 -4.64 -3.98
N ASP A 97 -18.55 -5.22 -4.20
CA ASP A 97 -19.47 -5.60 -3.13
C ASP A 97 -18.81 -6.59 -2.13
N LEU A 98 -18.16 -7.64 -2.64
CA LEU A 98 -17.46 -8.62 -1.80
C LEU A 98 -16.37 -7.96 -0.93
N LEU A 99 -15.58 -7.07 -1.52
CA LEU A 99 -14.54 -6.34 -0.80
C LEU A 99 -15.13 -5.35 0.19
N GLU A 100 -16.19 -4.64 -0.15
CA GLU A 100 -16.85 -3.67 0.73
C GLU A 100 -17.39 -4.34 1.99
N GLN A 101 -18.03 -5.50 1.87
CA GLN A 101 -18.53 -6.29 3.01
C GLN A 101 -17.39 -6.74 3.96
N GLY A 102 -16.18 -6.90 3.44
CA GLY A 102 -15.00 -7.29 4.20
C GLY A 102 -14.16 -6.13 4.75
N TYR A 103 -14.05 -5.03 3.99
CA TYR A 103 -13.05 -3.97 4.18
C TYR A 103 -13.64 -2.74 4.85
N LEU A 104 -14.91 -2.42 4.60
CA LEU A 104 -15.56 -1.27 5.24
C LEU A 104 -15.71 -1.52 6.73
N SER A 105 -15.52 -0.47 7.52
CA SER A 105 -15.85 -0.53 8.94
C SER A 105 -17.35 -0.76 9.10
N ARG A 106 -17.76 -1.74 9.92
CA ARG A 106 -19.19 -1.94 10.19
C ARG A 106 -19.73 -0.73 10.93
N GLN A 107 -20.94 -0.28 10.56
CA GLN A 107 -21.62 0.78 11.30
C GLN A 107 -21.77 0.33 12.76
N GLY A 108 -21.19 1.09 13.69
CA GLY A 108 -21.05 0.73 15.11
C GLY A 108 -19.60 0.49 15.55
N GLU A 109 -18.76 -0.15 14.74
CA GLU A 109 -17.31 -0.33 15.02
C GLU A 109 -16.52 0.94 14.68
N GLY A 110 -16.96 1.67 13.64
CA GLY A 110 -16.39 2.93 13.20
C GLY A 110 -16.84 4.15 14.00
N GLN A 111 -17.91 4.06 14.81
CA GLN A 111 -18.26 5.11 15.78
C GLN A 111 -17.39 4.99 17.04
N ALA A 112 -16.08 4.76 16.85
CA ALA A 112 -15.12 5.20 17.83
C ALA A 112 -15.41 6.68 18.10
N ASP A 113 -15.70 6.97 19.37
CA ASP A 113 -15.92 8.29 19.94
C ASP A 113 -15.19 9.37 19.10
N PRO A 114 -15.87 10.42 18.62
CA PRO A 114 -15.24 11.54 17.91
C PRO A 114 -13.94 12.02 18.59
N LEU A 115 -13.89 11.90 19.91
CA LEU A 115 -12.74 12.19 20.75
C LEU A 115 -11.58 11.20 20.53
N LEU A 116 -11.84 9.89 20.47
CA LEU A 116 -10.84 8.85 20.16
C LEU A 116 -10.25 9.02 18.74
N ARG A 117 -11.05 9.41 17.75
CA ARG A 117 -10.51 9.72 16.40
C ARG A 117 -9.60 10.93 16.42
N THR A 118 -10.00 11.96 17.16
CA THR A 118 -9.21 13.19 17.32
C THR A 118 -7.89 12.88 18.03
N LEU A 119 -7.93 12.07 19.09
CA LEU A 119 -6.75 11.61 19.84
C LEU A 119 -5.79 10.83 18.95
N ARG A 120 -6.25 9.81 18.20
CA ARG A 120 -5.40 9.07 17.26
C ARG A 120 -4.74 9.98 16.22
N ARG A 121 -5.45 11.03 15.76
CA ARG A 121 -4.92 12.01 14.80
C ARG A 121 -3.84 12.89 15.45
N VAL A 122 -4.02 13.28 16.71
CA VAL A 122 -3.03 14.04 17.48
C VAL A 122 -1.80 13.18 17.76
N GLU A 123 -1.96 11.94 18.22
CA GLU A 123 -0.87 10.99 18.46
C GLU A 123 0.00 10.79 17.22
N LYS A 124 -0.62 10.51 16.06
CA LYS A 124 0.13 10.40 14.78
C LYS A 124 0.93 11.65 14.44
N ARG A 125 0.41 12.85 14.76
CA ARG A 125 1.14 14.11 14.53
C ARG A 125 2.32 14.24 15.49
N ILE A 126 2.14 13.88 16.77
CA ILE A 126 3.20 13.87 17.78
C ILE A 126 4.32 12.92 17.34
N THR A 127 4.01 11.68 16.99
CA THR A 127 5.01 10.70 16.54
C THR A 127 5.80 11.20 15.31
N ARG A 128 5.13 11.87 14.36
CA ARG A 128 5.82 12.49 13.20
C ARG A 128 6.75 13.63 13.63
N LEU A 129 6.36 14.43 14.61
CA LEU A 129 7.19 15.52 15.12
C LEU A 129 8.40 14.99 15.88
N GLU A 130 8.22 14.00 16.75
CA GLU A 130 9.30 13.29 17.45
C GLU A 130 10.30 12.70 16.46
N SER A 131 9.81 12.05 15.41
CA SER A 131 10.64 11.50 14.32
C SER A 131 11.46 12.58 13.60
N ARG A 132 10.92 13.80 13.44
CA ARG A 132 11.63 14.94 12.82
C ARG A 132 12.64 15.57 13.76
N LEU A 133 12.32 15.66 15.05
CA LEU A 133 13.22 16.14 16.10
C LEU A 133 14.42 15.21 16.28
N ALA A 134 14.19 13.89 16.30
CA ALA A 134 15.24 12.88 16.38
C ALA A 134 16.24 12.99 15.22
N ARG A 135 15.77 13.29 14.00
CA ARG A 135 16.63 13.52 12.82
C ARG A 135 17.38 14.86 12.83
N ARG A 136 16.96 15.82 13.66
CA ARG A 136 17.55 17.17 13.73
C ARG A 136 18.61 17.33 14.82
N ARG A 137 18.74 16.39 15.77
CA ARG A 137 19.83 16.43 16.76
C ARG A 137 21.16 16.16 16.05
N PRO A 138 22.08 17.14 15.94
CA PRO A 138 23.45 16.87 15.53
C PRO A 138 24.20 16.19 16.69
N ALA A 139 25.29 15.50 16.38
CA ALA A 139 26.22 14.92 17.35
C ALA A 139 26.89 16.04 18.18
N GLU A 140 26.24 16.50 19.25
CA GLU A 140 26.83 17.41 20.25
C GLU A 140 27.73 16.66 21.26
N GLY A 141 28.54 15.72 20.78
CA GLY A 141 29.29 14.78 21.63
C GLY A 141 30.79 14.68 21.40
N GLU A 142 31.40 15.47 20.50
CA GLU A 142 32.81 15.24 20.15
C GLU A 142 33.59 16.54 19.86
N ARG A 143 33.54 17.51 20.79
CA ARG A 143 34.51 18.62 20.85
C ARG A 143 34.78 19.05 22.29
N ARG A 144 35.54 18.24 23.04
CA ARG A 144 36.30 18.69 24.23
C ARG A 144 37.38 17.64 24.53
N GLY A 145 38.61 17.90 24.09
CA GLY A 145 39.70 16.99 24.42
C GLY A 145 41.04 17.18 23.72
N THR A 146 41.40 18.34 23.18
CA THR A 146 42.80 18.60 22.78
C THR A 146 43.19 20.04 23.12
N GLY A 147 44.09 20.20 24.10
CA GLY A 147 44.76 21.48 24.32
C GLY A 147 45.20 21.76 25.75
N ARG A 148 46.31 21.16 26.20
CA ARG A 148 47.44 21.90 26.79
C ARG A 148 48.63 20.96 27.07
N LYS A 149 49.67 21.03 26.24
CA LYS A 149 51.06 20.81 26.69
C LYS A 149 51.62 22.17 27.07
N ALA A 150 52.13 22.30 28.31
CA ALA A 150 52.87 23.45 28.78
C ALA A 150 54.38 23.18 28.66
N PRO A 151 55.24 24.18 28.39
CA PRO A 151 56.68 24.03 28.45
C PRO A 151 57.24 24.52 29.78
N ARG A 152 58.28 23.85 30.30
CA ARG A 152 59.26 24.35 31.29
C ARG A 152 60.59 23.69 30.93
N ALA A 153 61.58 24.49 30.51
CA ALA A 153 62.61 25.14 31.32
C ALA A 153 63.74 24.15 31.64
#